data_AF-A0A0B2VQC2-F1
#
_entry.id   AF-A0A0B2VQC2-F1
#
_cell.length_a   1.000
_cell.length_b   1.000
_cell.length_c   1.000
_cell.angle_alpha   90.00
_cell.angle_beta   90.00
_cell.angle_gamma   90.00
#
_symmetry.space_group_name_H-M   'P 1'
#
loop_
_entity.id
_entity.type
_entity.pdbx_description
1 polymer ?
#
loop_
_entity_poly.entity_id
_entity_poly.type
_entity_poly.pdbx_seq_one_letter_code
_entity_poly.pdbx_strand_id
1 'polypeptide(L)'
;MCEPLEKRITLIRLSLATFSNRASRLRSNSSGPEHAASTSDQPALPSGRPTSFLAYPEASFVYYFENGDYTNGQILTCRHGKWRNQHDVEEKPAKCMPGCEALTADEMINATYVMGPPKKTVAYKNGNKLYWPAGSVVRTKCKPGFAFDYPPWRPIGNDDYKCVGGSIGWQRKIGSLVPMGGVDGRPGLCTALCNALDPLSDFAPGTRAVTEPGKDDTVVIRGKNYVYNRFLYVFECEPGLNFAKSGPHYEAGQQQLVCRGGSQGYYDVQTQQFNARPVECAKPGCASILRRLDKNATVTKAAKKCRSLNSNSIPAGCQLTVKCSPFHFFEKSDYGNGQVLTCTQNGWRDQNNEPYNVNQPAKCRWGCRELRDDYEMSNATYEGDGPPTNENLIV
;
A
#
# COMPACT_ATOMS: atom_id res chain seq x y z
N MET A 1 -22.21 59.77 4.56
CA MET A 1 -20.82 59.55 5.01
C MET A 1 -20.49 58.08 4.80
N CYS A 2 -19.23 57.71 4.56
CA CYS A 2 -18.80 56.31 4.65
C CYS A 2 -18.67 55.95 6.14
N GLU A 3 -19.72 55.39 6.74
CA GLU A 3 -19.62 54.79 8.08
C GLU A 3 -18.71 53.54 8.05
N PRO A 4 -18.06 53.18 9.17
CA PRO A 4 -17.29 51.96 9.26
C PRO A 4 -18.20 50.73 9.14
N LEU A 5 -17.72 49.70 8.43
CA LEU A 5 -18.44 48.45 8.14
C LEU A 5 -18.56 47.49 9.35
N GLU A 6 -18.49 48.03 10.58
CA GLU A 6 -18.34 47.28 11.84
C GLU A 6 -19.65 46.72 12.42
N LYS A 7 -20.81 47.12 11.91
CA LYS A 7 -22.12 46.79 12.53
C LYS A 7 -23.09 46.01 11.62
N ARG A 8 -22.60 44.94 10.97
CA ARG A 8 -23.30 43.63 10.82
C ARG A 8 -22.52 42.63 9.95
N ILE A 9 -21.46 42.05 10.52
CA ILE A 9 -21.07 40.62 10.44
C ILE A 9 -19.88 40.48 11.39
N THR A 10 -20.10 39.88 12.56
CA THR A 10 -19.02 39.63 13.53
C THR A 10 -18.26 38.39 13.11
N LEU A 11 -17.27 38.56 12.23
CA LEU A 11 -16.36 37.48 11.85
C LEU A 11 -15.35 37.29 12.99
N ILE A 12 -15.70 36.42 13.95
CA ILE A 12 -14.93 36.20 15.17
C ILE A 12 -13.57 35.56 14.85
N ARG A 13 -12.56 36.42 14.64
CA ARG A 13 -11.16 36.04 14.83
C ARG A 13 -10.91 35.85 16.32
N LEU A 14 -11.14 34.62 16.80
CA LEU A 14 -10.77 34.20 18.15
C LEU A 14 -9.24 33.93 18.19
N SER A 15 -8.46 34.98 18.02
CA SER A 15 -7.01 34.94 18.19
C SER A 15 -6.68 34.69 19.67
N LEU A 16 -6.26 33.47 20.00
CA LEU A 16 -5.84 33.07 21.34
C LEU A 16 -4.66 33.93 21.81
N ALA A 17 -4.94 34.91 22.67
CA ALA A 17 -3.91 35.68 23.34
C ALA A 17 -3.17 34.79 24.36
N THR A 18 -1.86 34.63 24.19
CA THR A 18 -1.02 33.85 25.10
C THR A 18 -0.89 34.55 26.45
N PHE A 19 -1.63 34.09 27.47
CA PHE A 19 -1.49 34.59 28.83
C PHE A 19 -0.14 34.20 29.43
N SER A 20 0.73 35.19 29.60
CA SER A 20 2.01 35.04 30.30
C SER A 20 1.80 35.03 31.81
N ASN A 21 1.94 33.87 32.45
CA ASN A 21 1.79 33.71 33.89
C ASN A 21 2.95 34.39 34.64
N ARG A 22 2.72 35.61 35.13
CA ARG A 22 3.65 36.32 36.02
C ARG A 22 3.24 36.06 37.47
N ALA A 23 3.96 35.17 38.15
CA ALA A 23 3.64 34.76 39.52
C ALA A 23 3.86 35.90 40.54
N SER A 24 2.81 36.26 41.28
CA SER A 24 2.87 37.18 42.42
C SER A 24 2.70 36.43 43.74
N ARG A 25 3.51 36.78 44.74
CA ARG A 25 3.48 36.20 46.09
C ARG A 25 2.27 36.69 46.89
N LEU A 26 1.79 35.86 47.83
CA LEU A 26 1.26 36.32 49.12
C LEU A 26 1.50 35.26 50.22
N ARG A 27 1.38 35.64 51.50
CA ARG A 27 1.71 34.85 52.71
C ARG A 27 0.56 34.87 53.72
N SER A 28 0.23 33.72 54.31
CA SER A 28 -0.23 33.49 55.71
C SER A 28 -0.59 31.99 55.84
N ASN A 29 -0.11 31.18 56.79
CA ASN A 29 -0.30 31.19 58.26
C ASN A 29 -1.79 31.28 58.66
N SER A 30 -2.39 30.41 59.49
CA SER A 30 -2.03 29.10 60.11
C SER A 30 -3.36 28.38 60.49
N SER A 31 -3.54 27.25 61.20
CA SER A 31 -2.75 26.46 62.18
C SER A 31 -3.18 24.96 62.15
N GLY A 32 -2.71 24.14 63.11
CA GLY A 32 -3.30 22.83 63.47
C GLY A 32 -3.71 22.80 64.97
N PRO A 33 -3.74 21.63 65.67
CA PRO A 33 -3.47 20.25 65.23
C PRO A 33 -4.49 19.18 65.74
N GLU A 34 -4.32 17.90 65.36
CA GLU A 34 -4.23 16.69 66.22
C GLU A 34 -4.62 15.35 65.52
N HIS A 35 -3.89 14.28 65.90
CA HIS A 35 -4.17 12.83 65.93
C HIS A 35 -5.21 12.14 65.00
N ALA A 36 -4.98 10.92 64.46
CA ALA A 36 -3.79 10.05 64.42
C ALA A 36 -3.88 8.92 63.35
N ALA A 37 -2.72 8.34 63.03
CA ALA A 37 -2.45 6.98 62.52
C ALA A 37 -3.38 6.27 61.49
N SER A 38 -2.84 5.96 60.30
CA SER A 38 -2.63 4.57 59.83
C SER A 38 -1.67 4.49 58.63
N THR A 39 -1.13 3.31 58.33
CA THR A 39 -0.10 3.04 57.30
C THR A 39 -0.62 2.26 56.09
N SER A 40 -0.21 2.65 54.88
CA SER A 40 0.30 1.72 53.84
C SER A 40 0.77 2.47 52.58
N ASP A 41 1.57 1.79 51.77
CA ASP A 41 2.48 2.36 50.78
C ASP A 41 1.84 2.83 49.45
N GLN A 42 2.47 3.83 48.83
CA GLN A 42 2.28 4.14 47.41
C GLN A 42 3.10 3.19 46.53
N PRO A 43 2.61 2.89 45.31
CA PRO A 43 3.39 3.32 44.14
C PRO A 43 2.77 4.52 43.41
N ALA A 44 3.61 5.37 42.83
CA ALA A 44 3.15 6.60 42.19
C ALA A 44 2.49 6.36 40.82
N LEU A 45 1.31 6.95 40.62
CA LEU A 45 0.67 7.11 39.30
C LEU A 45 1.34 8.29 38.55
N PRO A 46 1.92 8.08 37.35
CA PRO A 46 2.43 9.18 36.54
C PRO A 46 1.27 9.99 35.95
N SER A 47 1.07 11.20 36.46
CA SER A 47 0.10 12.15 35.93
C SER A 47 0.57 12.78 34.60
N GLY A 48 -0.38 13.24 33.78
CA GLY A 48 -0.07 14.14 32.66
C GLY A 48 0.34 13.49 31.34
N ARG A 49 -0.53 12.66 30.72
CA ARG A 49 -0.59 12.68 29.25
C ARG A 49 -1.25 13.99 28.82
N PRO A 50 -0.61 14.84 28.00
CA PRO A 50 -1.33 15.93 27.36
C PRO A 50 -2.34 15.32 26.39
N THR A 51 -3.63 15.64 26.56
CA THR A 51 -4.63 15.39 25.52
C THR A 51 -4.24 16.23 24.30
N SER A 52 -3.74 15.57 23.27
CA SER A 52 -3.55 16.18 21.95
C SER A 52 -4.92 16.61 21.43
N PHE A 53 -5.26 17.88 21.61
CA PHE A 53 -6.40 18.48 20.93
C PHE A 53 -6.16 18.29 19.44
N LEU A 54 -6.99 17.45 18.82
CA LEU A 54 -7.05 17.38 17.37
C LEU A 54 -7.39 18.79 16.89
N ALA A 55 -6.47 19.40 16.15
CA ALA A 55 -6.76 20.64 15.46
C ALA A 55 -7.91 20.33 14.49
N TYR A 56 -9.10 20.86 14.78
CA TYR A 56 -10.19 20.87 13.82
C TYR A 56 -9.65 21.53 12.54
N PRO A 57 -9.83 20.93 11.35
CA PRO A 57 -9.46 21.61 10.11
C PRO A 57 -10.18 22.96 10.08
N GLU A 58 -9.48 24.03 9.69
CA GLU A 58 -10.04 25.38 9.75
C GLU A 58 -11.40 25.41 9.06
N ALA A 59 -12.43 25.79 9.82
CA ALA A 59 -13.82 25.75 9.37
C ALA A 59 -13.99 26.71 8.19
N SER A 60 -13.83 26.16 6.99
CA SER A 60 -13.75 26.92 5.75
C SER A 60 -15.11 27.54 5.49
N PHE A 61 -15.24 28.84 5.78
CA PHE A 61 -16.52 29.55 5.73
C PHE A 61 -17.02 29.67 4.29
N VAL A 62 -17.93 28.77 3.90
CA VAL A 62 -18.39 28.62 2.52
C VAL A 62 -19.49 29.64 2.18
N TYR A 63 -19.05 30.82 1.71
CA TYR A 63 -19.90 31.94 1.30
C TYR A 63 -19.51 32.44 -0.11
N TYR A 64 -20.49 33.04 -0.79
CA TYR A 64 -20.34 33.70 -2.08
C TYR A 64 -21.08 35.05 -2.09
N PHE A 65 -20.81 35.91 -3.06
CA PHE A 65 -21.50 37.21 -3.19
C PHE A 65 -22.77 37.09 -4.04
N GLU A 66 -23.84 37.76 -3.62
CA GLU A 66 -25.13 37.80 -4.33
C GLU A 66 -25.00 38.38 -5.76
N ASN A 67 -24.05 39.31 -5.99
CA ASN A 67 -23.58 39.68 -7.32
C ASN A 67 -22.27 38.93 -7.65
N GLY A 68 -22.24 38.23 -8.79
CA GLY A 68 -21.10 37.45 -9.28
C GLY A 68 -19.93 38.24 -9.86
N ASP A 69 -20.04 39.58 -9.96
CA ASP A 69 -18.91 40.46 -10.29
C ASP A 69 -17.93 40.63 -9.11
N TYR A 70 -18.37 40.29 -7.89
CA TYR A 70 -17.60 40.48 -6.66
C TYR A 70 -16.74 39.25 -6.34
N THR A 71 -15.57 39.47 -5.74
CA THR A 71 -14.63 38.40 -5.37
C THR A 71 -14.05 38.58 -3.97
N ASN A 72 -13.73 37.48 -3.30
CA ASN A 72 -13.14 37.52 -1.96
C ASN A 72 -11.79 38.27 -1.98
N GLY A 73 -11.60 39.23 -1.08
CA GLY A 73 -10.43 40.11 -1.05
C GLY A 73 -10.52 41.35 -1.97
N GLN A 74 -11.66 41.62 -2.61
CA GLN A 74 -11.88 42.83 -3.41
C GLN A 74 -11.65 44.11 -2.59
N ILE A 75 -10.82 45.00 -3.13
CA ILE A 75 -10.53 46.31 -2.53
C ILE A 75 -11.61 47.31 -2.94
N LEU A 76 -12.21 47.97 -1.95
CA LEU A 76 -13.16 49.07 -2.14
C LEU A 76 -12.56 50.39 -1.65
N THR A 77 -12.74 51.46 -2.44
CA THR A 77 -12.29 52.82 -2.12
C THR A 77 -13.48 53.71 -1.80
N CYS A 78 -13.51 54.38 -0.65
CA CYS A 78 -14.52 55.42 -0.40
C CYS A 78 -14.15 56.70 -1.17
N ARG A 79 -15.04 57.18 -2.05
CA ARG A 79 -14.94 58.45 -2.78
C ARG A 79 -16.28 59.19 -2.71
N HIS A 80 -16.26 60.48 -2.40
CA HIS A 80 -17.46 61.32 -2.26
C HIS A 80 -18.56 60.71 -1.36
N GLY A 81 -18.16 60.01 -0.29
CA GLY A 81 -19.08 59.36 0.66
C GLY A 81 -19.76 58.09 0.14
N LYS A 82 -19.31 57.53 -0.98
CA LYS A 82 -19.77 56.28 -1.60
C LYS A 82 -18.61 55.29 -1.72
N TRP A 83 -18.86 53.99 -1.56
CA TRP A 83 -17.87 52.95 -1.85
C TRP A 83 -17.76 52.72 -3.36
N ARG A 84 -16.55 52.48 -3.86
CA ARG A 84 -16.26 52.21 -5.27
C ARG A 84 -15.30 51.04 -5.46
N ASN A 85 -15.47 50.28 -6.54
CA ASN A 85 -14.55 49.18 -6.89
C ASN A 85 -13.29 49.70 -7.64
N GLN A 86 -12.45 48.75 -8.09
CA GLN A 86 -11.21 49.03 -8.83
C GLN A 86 -11.44 49.66 -10.22
N HIS A 87 -12.68 49.67 -10.72
CA HIS A 87 -13.10 50.32 -11.97
C HIS A 87 -13.86 51.65 -11.72
N ASP A 88 -13.79 52.19 -10.50
CA ASP A 88 -14.51 53.39 -10.02
C ASP A 88 -16.05 53.34 -10.14
N VAL A 89 -16.64 52.14 -10.31
CA VAL A 89 -18.09 51.96 -10.26
C VAL A 89 -18.55 52.09 -8.81
N GLU A 90 -19.70 52.76 -8.58
CA GLU A 90 -20.31 52.89 -7.27
C GLU A 90 -20.93 51.57 -6.80
N GLU A 91 -20.40 51.03 -5.70
CA GLU A 91 -20.80 49.74 -5.16
C GLU A 91 -21.75 49.91 -3.98
N LYS A 92 -22.83 49.11 -3.99
CA LYS A 92 -23.72 48.94 -2.83
C LYS A 92 -23.16 47.84 -1.93
N PRO A 93 -23.52 47.78 -0.63
CA PRO A 93 -23.06 46.71 0.26
C PRO A 93 -23.46 45.33 -0.28
N ALA A 94 -22.49 44.59 -0.82
CA ALA A 94 -22.73 43.27 -1.37
C ALA A 94 -23.01 42.26 -0.26
N LYS A 95 -24.05 41.46 -0.45
CA LYS A 95 -24.52 40.49 0.54
C LYS A 95 -23.79 39.16 0.35
N CYS A 96 -23.10 38.73 1.39
CA CYS A 96 -22.54 37.39 1.47
C CYS A 96 -23.66 36.38 1.74
N MET A 97 -23.82 35.41 0.84
CA MET A 97 -24.83 34.36 0.90
C MET A 97 -24.16 33.01 1.25
N PRO A 98 -24.74 32.19 2.14
CA PRO A 98 -24.21 30.87 2.43
C PRO A 98 -24.43 29.94 1.23
N GLY A 99 -23.39 29.20 0.86
CA GLY A 99 -23.44 28.24 -0.25
C GLY A 99 -22.41 27.15 -0.10
N CYS A 100 -22.31 26.27 -1.09
CA CYS A 100 -21.40 25.13 -1.07
C CYS A 100 -20.60 25.09 -2.35
N GLU A 101 -19.29 24.87 -2.24
CA GLU A 101 -18.42 24.82 -3.40
C GLU A 101 -18.87 23.70 -4.37
N ALA A 102 -18.93 24.05 -5.64
CA ALA A 102 -19.32 23.15 -6.71
C ALA A 102 -18.17 22.20 -7.02
N LEU A 103 -18.40 20.90 -6.78
CA LEU A 103 -17.39 19.88 -6.98
C LEU A 103 -16.83 19.90 -8.40
N THR A 104 -15.52 19.88 -8.49
CA THR A 104 -14.77 19.81 -9.75
C THR A 104 -14.92 18.45 -10.43
N ALA A 105 -14.48 18.35 -11.70
CA ALA A 105 -14.44 17.08 -12.41
C ALA A 105 -13.51 16.06 -11.71
N ASP A 106 -12.43 16.54 -11.10
CA ASP A 106 -11.43 15.74 -10.41
C ASP A 106 -11.91 15.26 -9.03
N GLU A 107 -12.65 16.07 -8.27
CA GLU A 107 -13.34 15.59 -7.06
C GLU A 107 -14.43 14.56 -7.38
N MET A 108 -15.05 14.68 -8.56
CA MET A 108 -15.99 13.70 -9.10
C MET A 108 -15.30 12.62 -9.96
N ILE A 109 -13.99 12.40 -9.83
CA ILE A 109 -13.27 11.40 -10.64
C ILE A 109 -13.76 9.96 -10.37
N ASN A 110 -14.21 9.66 -9.14
CA ASN A 110 -14.73 8.33 -8.77
C ASN A 110 -16.27 8.23 -8.76
N ALA A 111 -17.00 9.33 -9.01
CA ALA A 111 -18.45 9.41 -8.81
C ALA A 111 -19.20 10.13 -9.95
N THR A 112 -20.52 9.97 -9.98
CA THR A 112 -21.40 10.66 -10.94
C THR A 112 -22.64 11.20 -10.24
N TYR A 113 -23.13 12.35 -10.69
CA TYR A 113 -24.45 12.82 -10.29
C TYR A 113 -25.54 11.92 -10.88
N VAL A 114 -26.47 11.46 -10.04
CA VAL A 114 -27.71 10.76 -10.43
C VAL A 114 -28.81 11.78 -10.67
N MET A 115 -28.90 12.73 -9.74
CA MET A 115 -29.67 13.96 -9.86
C MET A 115 -28.63 15.07 -9.81
N GLY A 116 -28.47 15.77 -10.94
CA GLY A 116 -27.50 16.85 -11.07
C GLY A 116 -27.76 17.97 -10.05
N PRO A 117 -26.75 18.79 -9.74
CA PRO A 117 -27.02 20.08 -9.10
C PRO A 117 -28.03 20.89 -9.94
N PRO A 118 -28.67 21.92 -9.35
CA PRO A 118 -29.45 22.87 -10.14
C PRO A 118 -28.62 23.38 -11.33
N LYS A 119 -29.29 23.76 -12.43
CA LYS A 119 -28.61 24.13 -13.69
C LYS A 119 -27.50 25.17 -13.45
N LYS A 120 -26.44 25.19 -14.27
CA LYS A 120 -25.31 26.15 -14.16
C LYS A 120 -25.76 27.63 -14.03
N THR A 121 -26.95 27.98 -14.50
CA THR A 121 -27.64 29.26 -14.31
C THR A 121 -27.99 29.60 -12.85
N VAL A 122 -27.71 28.71 -11.89
CA VAL A 122 -27.94 28.86 -10.44
C VAL A 122 -26.62 28.68 -9.66
N ALA A 123 -25.47 28.62 -10.35
CA ALA A 123 -24.15 28.63 -9.73
C ALA A 123 -23.62 30.07 -9.68
N TYR A 124 -23.18 30.50 -8.50
CA TYR A 124 -22.57 31.81 -8.28
C TYR A 124 -21.05 31.70 -8.32
N LYS A 125 -20.37 32.75 -8.77
CA LYS A 125 -18.90 32.83 -8.71
C LYS A 125 -18.45 33.46 -7.40
N ASN A 126 -17.28 33.04 -6.92
CA ASN A 126 -16.48 33.82 -5.97
C ASN A 126 -15.00 33.58 -6.35
N GLY A 127 -14.45 34.51 -7.12
CA GLY A 127 -13.20 34.29 -7.86
C GLY A 127 -13.33 33.12 -8.86
N ASN A 128 -12.32 32.26 -8.92
CA ASN A 128 -12.28 31.11 -9.84
C ASN A 128 -13.16 29.92 -9.40
N LYS A 129 -13.75 29.98 -8.19
CA LYS A 129 -14.59 28.91 -7.63
C LYS A 129 -16.08 29.18 -7.91
N LEU A 130 -16.84 28.10 -8.13
CA LEU A 130 -18.30 28.13 -8.28
C LEU A 130 -18.97 27.64 -7.00
N TYR A 131 -20.13 28.22 -6.66
CA TYR A 131 -20.88 27.95 -5.44
C TYR A 131 -22.35 27.73 -5.73
N TRP A 132 -22.93 26.71 -5.10
CA TRP A 132 -24.36 26.44 -5.09
C TRP A 132 -25.03 27.12 -3.89
N PRO A 133 -26.23 27.70 -4.02
CA PRO A 133 -26.93 28.32 -2.91
C PRO A 133 -27.31 27.30 -1.83
N ALA A 134 -27.31 27.73 -0.56
CA ALA A 134 -27.89 26.97 0.54
C ALA A 134 -29.32 26.52 0.21
N GLY A 135 -29.65 25.27 0.54
CA GLY A 135 -30.88 24.59 0.12
C GLY A 135 -30.75 23.72 -1.14
N SER A 136 -29.69 23.90 -1.96
CA SER A 136 -29.42 23.02 -3.11
C SER A 136 -29.29 21.55 -2.67
N VAL A 137 -29.78 20.62 -3.49
CA VAL A 137 -29.67 19.17 -3.24
C VAL A 137 -28.99 18.50 -4.43
N VAL A 138 -28.12 17.53 -4.15
CA VAL A 138 -27.48 16.67 -5.16
C VAL A 138 -27.58 15.21 -4.74
N ARG A 139 -27.68 14.31 -5.73
CA ARG A 139 -27.58 12.86 -5.52
C ARG A 139 -26.38 12.31 -6.27
N THR A 140 -25.51 11.57 -5.60
CA THR A 140 -24.32 10.95 -6.22
C THR A 140 -24.37 9.42 -6.15
N LYS A 141 -23.75 8.75 -7.13
CA LYS A 141 -23.43 7.31 -7.13
C LYS A 141 -21.99 7.11 -7.57
N CYS A 142 -21.37 6.03 -7.14
CA CYS A 142 -20.01 5.69 -7.55
C CYS A 142 -19.94 5.20 -9.02
N LYS A 143 -18.78 5.39 -9.66
CA LYS A 143 -18.48 4.82 -10.98
C LYS A 143 -18.17 3.32 -10.85
N PRO A 144 -18.25 2.51 -11.94
CA PRO A 144 -17.83 1.11 -11.90
C PRO A 144 -16.38 0.97 -11.41
N GLY A 145 -16.13 0.01 -10.52
CA GLY A 145 -14.83 -0.15 -9.84
C GLY A 145 -14.66 0.68 -8.57
N PHE A 146 -15.69 1.43 -8.15
CA PHE A 146 -15.69 2.24 -6.93
C PHE A 146 -16.99 2.03 -6.12
N ALA A 147 -16.93 2.19 -4.80
CA ALA A 147 -18.11 2.15 -3.92
C ALA A 147 -17.93 3.05 -2.67
N PHE A 148 -19.01 3.24 -1.91
CA PHE A 148 -18.98 4.03 -0.68
C PHE A 148 -18.27 3.28 0.45
N ASP A 149 -17.32 3.95 1.11
CA ASP A 149 -16.46 3.34 2.13
C ASP A 149 -17.24 2.82 3.34
N TYR A 150 -18.22 3.61 3.81
CA TYR A 150 -18.99 3.35 5.03
C TYR A 150 -20.12 2.32 4.77
N PRO A 151 -20.17 1.17 5.49
CA PRO A 151 -20.96 0.01 5.09
C PRO A 151 -22.45 0.24 4.77
N PRO A 152 -23.22 1.01 5.58
CA PRO A 152 -24.66 1.16 5.34
C PRO A 152 -25.06 1.85 4.02
N TRP A 153 -24.17 2.62 3.36
CA TRP A 153 -24.47 3.22 2.05
C TRP A 153 -24.25 2.26 0.87
N ARG A 154 -23.45 1.20 1.07
CA ARG A 154 -23.10 0.22 0.03
C ARG A 154 -24.33 -0.45 -0.61
N PRO A 155 -25.33 -0.96 0.13
CA PRO A 155 -26.55 -1.52 -0.47
C PRO A 155 -27.48 -0.46 -1.08
N ILE A 156 -27.39 0.82 -0.66
CA ILE A 156 -28.21 1.91 -1.19
C ILE A 156 -27.72 2.33 -2.58
N GLY A 157 -26.41 2.26 -2.83
CA GLY A 157 -25.77 2.56 -4.13
C GLY A 157 -25.84 4.03 -4.56
N ASN A 158 -26.56 4.87 -3.80
CA ASN A 158 -26.81 6.28 -4.03
C ASN A 158 -26.68 7.03 -2.69
N ASP A 159 -26.38 8.32 -2.75
CA ASP A 159 -26.16 9.16 -1.58
C ASP A 159 -26.69 10.58 -1.83
N ASP A 160 -27.41 11.16 -0.88
CA ASP A 160 -28.16 12.42 -0.99
C ASP A 160 -27.54 13.50 -0.08
N TYR A 161 -27.13 14.62 -0.67
CA TYR A 161 -26.52 15.75 0.04
C TYR A 161 -27.36 17.01 -0.14
N LYS A 162 -27.51 17.77 0.95
CA LYS A 162 -28.06 19.11 0.97
C LYS A 162 -26.91 20.10 1.21
N CYS A 163 -26.86 21.16 0.43
CA CYS A 163 -26.05 22.31 0.76
C CYS A 163 -26.68 23.07 1.93
N VAL A 164 -25.95 23.22 3.03
CA VAL A 164 -26.30 24.11 4.15
C VAL A 164 -25.51 25.41 4.04
N GLY A 165 -24.25 25.30 3.63
CA GLY A 165 -23.33 26.42 3.43
C GLY A 165 -22.81 27.04 4.72
N GLY A 166 -22.16 28.20 4.62
CA GLY A 166 -21.50 28.84 5.75
C GLY A 166 -20.43 27.95 6.37
N SER A 167 -20.39 27.82 7.69
CA SER A 167 -19.46 26.92 8.40
C SER A 167 -19.81 25.43 8.32
N ILE A 168 -20.96 25.06 7.74
CA ILE A 168 -21.40 23.65 7.63
C ILE A 168 -21.13 23.10 6.22
N GLY A 169 -21.22 23.92 5.18
CA GLY A 169 -20.95 23.49 3.81
C GLY A 169 -21.94 22.41 3.32
N TRP A 170 -21.41 21.34 2.72
CA TRP A 170 -22.20 20.18 2.30
C TRP A 170 -22.54 19.27 3.49
N GLN A 171 -23.80 18.87 3.59
CA GLN A 171 -24.29 17.96 4.62
C GLN A 171 -25.08 16.80 4.00
N ARG A 172 -24.87 15.58 4.50
CA ARG A 172 -25.72 14.42 4.17
C ARG A 172 -27.17 14.72 4.57
N LYS A 173 -28.13 14.43 3.69
CA LYS A 173 -29.54 14.83 3.87
C LYS A 173 -30.20 14.08 5.04
N ILE A 174 -30.83 14.82 5.94
CA ILE A 174 -31.68 14.27 7.02
C ILE A 174 -32.83 13.47 6.38
N GLY A 175 -33.09 12.27 6.90
CA GLY A 175 -33.96 11.29 6.26
C GLY A 175 -33.22 10.24 5.41
N SER A 176 -31.88 10.30 5.36
CA SER A 176 -31.10 9.08 5.12
C SER A 176 -31.44 8.00 6.15
N LEU A 177 -31.35 6.73 5.75
CA LEU A 177 -31.43 5.56 6.63
C LEU A 177 -30.22 5.43 7.59
N VAL A 178 -29.23 6.32 7.50
CA VAL A 178 -27.98 6.25 8.25
C VAL A 178 -27.60 7.61 8.87
N PRO A 179 -27.26 7.69 10.17
CA PRO A 179 -26.74 8.91 10.78
C PRO A 179 -25.39 9.36 10.18
N MET A 180 -25.01 10.61 10.46
CA MET A 180 -23.90 11.29 9.78
C MET A 180 -22.54 10.68 10.12
N GLY A 181 -21.86 10.11 9.12
CA GLY A 181 -20.48 9.66 9.18
C GLY A 181 -19.66 10.16 7.97
N GLY A 182 -18.40 10.50 8.20
CA GLY A 182 -17.47 11.10 7.22
C GLY A 182 -17.01 12.49 7.64
N VAL A 183 -15.69 12.73 7.62
CA VAL A 183 -15.05 13.91 8.24
C VAL A 183 -15.08 15.16 7.36
N ASP A 184 -15.29 15.00 6.04
CA ASP A 184 -15.25 16.07 5.04
C ASP A 184 -16.61 16.36 4.37
N GLY A 185 -17.67 15.63 4.72
CA GLY A 185 -19.09 15.98 4.47
C GLY A 185 -19.58 16.09 3.02
N ARG A 186 -18.68 16.03 2.02
CA ARG A 186 -18.94 16.37 0.62
C ARG A 186 -19.47 15.19 -0.23
N PRO A 187 -20.23 15.47 -1.31
CA PRO A 187 -20.66 14.45 -2.26
C PRO A 187 -19.50 13.79 -3.02
N GLY A 188 -19.76 12.62 -3.62
CA GLY A 188 -18.83 11.97 -4.55
C GLY A 188 -17.73 11.08 -3.94
N LEU A 189 -17.71 10.94 -2.61
CA LEU A 189 -16.69 10.16 -1.89
C LEU A 189 -16.84 8.64 -2.11
N CYS A 190 -16.11 8.13 -3.11
CA CYS A 190 -16.12 6.73 -3.51
C CYS A 190 -14.70 6.14 -3.49
N THR A 191 -14.53 5.08 -2.69
CA THR A 191 -13.31 4.28 -2.55
C THR A 191 -13.09 3.39 -3.77
N ALA A 192 -11.85 3.28 -4.24
CA ALA A 192 -11.46 2.37 -5.32
C ALA A 192 -11.40 0.91 -4.83
N LEU A 193 -11.84 -0.02 -5.67
CA LEU A 193 -11.99 -1.44 -5.33
C LEU A 193 -11.04 -2.33 -6.13
N CYS A 194 -10.78 -3.53 -5.63
CA CYS A 194 -10.19 -4.64 -6.39
C CYS A 194 -11.28 -5.62 -6.81
N ASN A 195 -11.09 -6.37 -7.90
CA ASN A 195 -11.91 -7.57 -8.11
C ASN A 195 -11.61 -8.56 -6.96
N ALA A 196 -12.62 -9.24 -6.43
CA ALA A 196 -12.40 -10.33 -5.48
C ALA A 196 -11.58 -11.43 -6.15
N LEU A 197 -10.62 -12.03 -5.43
CA LEU A 197 -9.85 -13.16 -5.94
C LEU A 197 -10.70 -14.43 -5.82
N ASP A 198 -10.96 -15.08 -6.95
CA ASP A 198 -11.75 -16.31 -7.02
C ASP A 198 -10.90 -17.57 -6.68
N PRO A 199 -11.33 -18.43 -5.74
CA PRO A 199 -10.55 -19.61 -5.32
C PRO A 199 -10.33 -20.68 -6.39
N LEU A 200 -11.08 -20.68 -7.50
CA LEU A 200 -10.96 -21.67 -8.57
C LEU A 200 -10.11 -21.17 -9.75
N SER A 201 -9.90 -19.85 -9.87
CA SER A 201 -9.32 -19.23 -11.07
C SER A 201 -8.29 -18.11 -10.85
N ASP A 202 -8.27 -17.44 -9.69
CA ASP A 202 -7.23 -16.46 -9.33
C ASP A 202 -6.21 -16.99 -8.31
N PHE A 203 -6.54 -18.05 -7.56
CA PHE A 203 -5.63 -18.66 -6.58
C PHE A 203 -4.56 -19.49 -7.29
N ALA A 204 -3.31 -19.41 -6.82
CA ALA A 204 -2.21 -20.16 -7.42
C ALA A 204 -2.20 -21.62 -6.95
N PRO A 205 -1.72 -22.57 -7.77
CA PRO A 205 -1.66 -23.98 -7.39
C PRO A 205 -0.94 -24.20 -6.05
N GLY A 206 -1.55 -25.02 -5.19
CA GLY A 206 -1.01 -25.34 -3.87
C GLY A 206 -1.15 -24.24 -2.81
N THR A 207 -1.82 -23.13 -3.11
CA THR A 207 -2.11 -22.06 -2.14
C THR A 207 -3.51 -22.16 -1.56
N ARG A 208 -3.67 -21.63 -0.33
CA ARG A 208 -4.95 -21.31 0.29
C ARG A 208 -4.92 -19.87 0.78
N ALA A 209 -6.04 -19.16 0.71
CA ALA A 209 -6.22 -17.96 1.53
C ALA A 209 -6.54 -18.42 2.97
N VAL A 210 -5.93 -17.79 3.98
CA VAL A 210 -6.32 -17.96 5.40
C VAL A 210 -7.14 -16.78 5.93
N THR A 211 -7.32 -15.75 5.11
CA THR A 211 -8.22 -14.62 5.34
C THR A 211 -9.19 -14.50 4.16
N GLU A 212 -10.48 -14.69 4.42
CA GLU A 212 -11.53 -14.50 3.43
C GLU A 212 -12.26 -13.17 3.68
N PRO A 213 -12.62 -12.40 2.63
CA PRO A 213 -13.26 -11.11 2.80
C PRO A 213 -14.73 -11.28 3.23
N GLY A 214 -15.10 -10.66 4.35
CA GLY A 214 -16.46 -10.73 4.90
C GLY A 214 -17.48 -9.91 4.11
N LYS A 215 -18.72 -9.89 4.63
CA LYS A 215 -19.80 -9.05 4.09
C LYS A 215 -19.46 -7.56 4.12
N ASP A 216 -18.63 -7.14 5.07
CA ASP A 216 -18.16 -5.76 5.22
C ASP A 216 -16.81 -5.49 4.52
N ASP A 217 -16.20 -6.50 3.87
CA ASP A 217 -15.03 -6.35 3.01
C ASP A 217 -15.36 -6.46 1.51
N THR A 218 -16.60 -6.86 1.18
CA THR A 218 -17.05 -7.12 -0.19
C THR A 218 -18.18 -6.21 -0.66
N VAL A 219 -18.33 -6.08 -1.99
CA VAL A 219 -19.52 -5.49 -2.63
C VAL A 219 -19.76 -6.12 -4.00
N VAL A 220 -21.03 -6.38 -4.35
CA VAL A 220 -21.42 -6.91 -5.65
C VAL A 220 -21.83 -5.75 -6.57
N ILE A 221 -21.12 -5.57 -7.69
CA ILE A 221 -21.42 -4.54 -8.67
C ILE A 221 -21.61 -5.21 -10.04
N ARG A 222 -22.83 -5.11 -10.61
CA ARG A 222 -23.22 -5.75 -11.88
C ARG A 222 -22.91 -7.26 -11.94
N GLY A 223 -23.14 -7.97 -10.84
CA GLY A 223 -22.89 -9.41 -10.73
C GLY A 223 -21.43 -9.82 -10.57
N LYS A 224 -20.48 -8.87 -10.47
CA LYS A 224 -19.09 -9.14 -10.10
C LYS A 224 -18.84 -8.81 -8.64
N ASN A 225 -18.08 -9.66 -7.96
CA ASN A 225 -17.64 -9.43 -6.59
C ASN A 225 -16.38 -8.55 -6.58
N TYR A 226 -16.42 -7.52 -5.75
CA TYR A 226 -15.31 -6.61 -5.49
C TYR A 226 -14.95 -6.61 -4.01
N VAL A 227 -13.71 -6.25 -3.70
CA VAL A 227 -13.16 -6.13 -2.35
C VAL A 227 -12.74 -4.68 -2.12
N TYR A 228 -13.00 -4.16 -0.91
CA TYR A 228 -12.61 -2.80 -0.52
C TYR A 228 -11.09 -2.65 -0.42
N ASN A 229 -10.59 -1.42 -0.60
CA ASN A 229 -9.18 -1.16 -0.33
C ASN A 229 -8.84 -1.42 1.14
N ARG A 230 -7.54 -1.59 1.42
CA ARG A 230 -6.98 -2.02 2.73
C ARG A 230 -7.28 -3.46 3.14
N PHE A 231 -8.26 -4.15 2.55
CA PHE A 231 -8.42 -5.58 2.79
C PHE A 231 -7.12 -6.32 2.43
N LEU A 232 -6.71 -7.25 3.29
CA LEU A 232 -5.50 -8.04 3.17
C LEU A 232 -5.89 -9.50 2.93
N TYR A 233 -5.54 -10.04 1.77
CA TYR A 233 -5.44 -11.49 1.61
C TYR A 233 -4.08 -11.97 2.12
N VAL A 234 -4.10 -12.91 3.06
CA VAL A 234 -2.94 -13.72 3.44
C VAL A 234 -3.06 -15.08 2.76
N PHE A 235 -2.07 -15.42 1.93
CA PHE A 235 -1.96 -16.72 1.28
C PHE A 235 -0.89 -17.58 1.96
N GLU A 236 -1.26 -18.80 2.31
CA GLU A 236 -0.36 -19.84 2.80
C GLU A 236 -0.31 -21.01 1.80
N CYS A 237 0.67 -21.89 1.96
CA CYS A 237 0.72 -23.15 1.25
C CYS A 237 -0.21 -24.21 1.88
N GLU A 238 -0.75 -25.11 1.06
CA GLU A 238 -1.43 -26.32 1.53
C GLU A 238 -0.47 -27.24 2.31
N PRO A 239 -0.99 -28.09 3.23
CA PRO A 239 -0.15 -28.94 4.08
C PRO A 239 0.83 -29.81 3.31
N GLY A 240 2.12 -29.64 3.58
CA GLY A 240 3.20 -30.37 2.90
C GLY A 240 3.69 -29.75 1.59
N LEU A 241 3.23 -28.54 1.25
CA LEU A 241 3.80 -27.67 0.20
C LEU A 241 4.54 -26.48 0.84
N ASN A 242 5.39 -25.81 0.07
CA ASN A 242 6.11 -24.59 0.46
C ASN A 242 6.22 -23.64 -0.76
N PHE A 243 6.41 -22.34 -0.49
CA PHE A 243 6.88 -21.40 -1.50
C PHE A 243 8.30 -21.78 -1.97
N ALA A 244 8.70 -21.33 -3.16
CA ALA A 244 10.03 -21.60 -3.68
C ALA A 244 11.13 -21.01 -2.77
N LYS A 245 12.13 -21.82 -2.39
CA LYS A 245 13.24 -21.44 -1.47
C LYS A 245 14.06 -20.20 -1.88
N SER A 246 14.06 -19.86 -3.15
CA SER A 246 14.72 -18.66 -3.70
C SER A 246 13.76 -17.46 -3.87
N GLY A 247 12.55 -17.54 -3.30
CA GLY A 247 11.47 -16.57 -3.46
C GLY A 247 11.18 -15.79 -2.17
N PRO A 248 10.63 -14.57 -2.29
CA PRO A 248 10.48 -13.60 -1.19
C PRO A 248 9.44 -13.98 -0.13
N HIS A 249 8.63 -15.03 -0.37
CA HIS A 249 7.60 -15.51 0.56
C HIS A 249 8.04 -16.73 1.37
N TYR A 250 9.22 -17.32 1.09
CA TYR A 250 9.66 -18.56 1.73
C TYR A 250 9.91 -18.39 3.23
N GLU A 251 10.70 -17.41 3.64
CA GLU A 251 11.06 -17.19 5.05
C GLU A 251 9.85 -16.74 5.90
N ALA A 252 8.90 -16.02 5.28
CA ALA A 252 7.67 -15.57 5.92
C ALA A 252 6.60 -16.68 6.04
N GLY A 253 6.75 -17.79 5.32
CA GLY A 253 5.75 -18.86 5.19
C GLY A 253 4.42 -18.45 4.51
N GLN A 254 4.30 -17.19 4.09
CA GLN A 254 3.06 -16.58 3.62
C GLN A 254 3.33 -15.47 2.59
N GLN A 255 2.36 -15.21 1.72
CA GLN A 255 2.30 -14.02 0.87
C GLN A 255 1.16 -13.10 1.34
N GLN A 256 1.39 -11.78 1.31
CA GLN A 256 0.42 -10.79 1.77
C GLN A 256 0.04 -9.81 0.64
N LEU A 257 -1.22 -9.86 0.21
CA LEU A 257 -1.77 -9.04 -0.88
C LEU A 257 -2.82 -8.06 -0.34
N VAL A 258 -2.46 -6.77 -0.27
CA VAL A 258 -3.35 -5.69 0.18
C VAL A 258 -4.05 -5.05 -1.01
N CYS A 259 -5.38 -4.97 -1.00
CA CYS A 259 -6.10 -4.22 -2.02
C CYS A 259 -5.79 -2.71 -1.93
N ARG A 260 -5.26 -2.14 -3.01
CA ARG A 260 -5.14 -0.68 -3.21
C ARG A 260 -6.28 -0.11 -4.04
N GLY A 261 -6.79 -0.92 -4.96
CA GLY A 261 -7.96 -0.64 -5.78
C GLY A 261 -7.64 0.08 -7.10
N GLY A 262 -8.62 0.10 -8.01
CA GLY A 262 -8.46 0.73 -9.32
C GLY A 262 -7.31 0.10 -10.12
N SER A 263 -6.50 0.94 -10.80
CA SER A 263 -5.35 0.50 -11.60
C SER A 263 -4.13 0.02 -10.79
N GLN A 264 -4.13 0.19 -9.46
CA GLN A 264 -3.08 -0.36 -8.59
C GLN A 264 -3.34 -1.82 -8.16
N GLY A 265 -4.60 -2.27 -8.26
CA GLY A 265 -4.99 -3.64 -7.94
C GLY A 265 -4.57 -4.09 -6.54
N TYR A 266 -3.98 -5.28 -6.45
CA TYR A 266 -3.36 -5.80 -5.24
C TYR A 266 -1.88 -5.39 -5.15
N TYR A 267 -1.48 -4.95 -3.96
CA TYR A 267 -0.11 -4.62 -3.60
C TYR A 267 0.47 -5.75 -2.74
N ASP A 268 1.59 -6.32 -3.18
CA ASP A 268 2.30 -7.37 -2.46
C ASP A 268 3.27 -6.76 -1.43
N VAL A 269 3.14 -7.17 -0.16
CA VAL A 269 3.87 -6.54 0.96
C VAL A 269 5.36 -6.90 0.92
N GLN A 270 5.72 -8.12 0.50
CA GLN A 270 7.10 -8.60 0.48
C GLN A 270 7.91 -8.08 -0.71
N THR A 271 7.29 -7.98 -1.90
CA THR A 271 7.94 -7.58 -3.16
C THR A 271 7.71 -6.12 -3.54
N GLN A 272 6.78 -5.44 -2.86
CA GLN A 272 6.35 -4.06 -3.12
C GLN A 272 5.72 -3.85 -4.52
N GLN A 273 5.28 -4.92 -5.19
CA GLN A 273 4.71 -4.87 -6.54
C GLN A 273 3.20 -4.60 -6.52
N PHE A 274 2.74 -3.80 -7.50
CA PHE A 274 1.32 -3.53 -7.76
C PHE A 274 0.75 -4.48 -8.81
N ASN A 275 -0.57 -4.66 -8.82
CA ASN A 275 -1.28 -5.69 -9.60
C ASN A 275 -0.72 -7.11 -9.40
N ALA A 276 -0.19 -7.38 -8.21
CA ALA A 276 0.37 -8.67 -7.84
C ALA A 276 -0.72 -9.77 -7.77
N ARG A 277 -0.27 -11.03 -7.88
CA ARG A 277 -1.10 -12.23 -7.86
C ARG A 277 -0.55 -13.25 -6.86
N PRO A 278 -1.37 -14.21 -6.39
CA PRO A 278 -0.89 -15.33 -5.60
C PRO A 278 0.25 -16.07 -6.30
N VAL A 279 1.26 -16.50 -5.55
CA VAL A 279 2.43 -17.23 -6.03
C VAL A 279 2.29 -18.71 -5.70
N GLU A 280 2.61 -19.60 -6.64
CA GLU A 280 2.45 -21.06 -6.47
C GLU A 280 3.24 -21.63 -5.28
N CYS A 281 2.64 -22.61 -4.61
CA CYS A 281 3.32 -23.47 -3.64
C CYS A 281 3.50 -24.88 -4.21
N ALA A 282 4.62 -25.52 -3.90
CA ALA A 282 4.95 -26.85 -4.40
C ALA A 282 5.65 -27.70 -3.34
N LYS A 283 5.75 -29.02 -3.57
CA LYS A 283 6.32 -29.96 -2.57
C LYS A 283 7.78 -29.59 -2.23
N PRO A 284 8.18 -29.60 -0.95
CA PRO A 284 9.52 -29.19 -0.53
C PRO A 284 10.62 -29.94 -1.28
N GLY A 285 11.61 -29.16 -1.72
CA GLY A 285 12.57 -29.57 -2.73
C GLY A 285 13.53 -28.44 -3.06
N CYS A 286 14.07 -28.46 -4.29
CA CYS A 286 15.21 -27.64 -4.68
C CYS A 286 14.90 -26.71 -5.86
N ALA A 287 15.49 -25.52 -5.87
CA ALA A 287 15.39 -24.59 -6.99
C ALA A 287 16.08 -25.14 -8.25
N SER A 288 15.64 -24.69 -9.44
CA SER A 288 16.28 -25.04 -10.72
C SER A 288 17.75 -24.59 -10.74
N ILE A 289 18.63 -25.51 -11.16
CA ILE A 289 20.07 -25.22 -11.35
C ILE A 289 20.39 -24.74 -12.77
N LEU A 290 19.51 -24.99 -13.75
CA LEU A 290 19.88 -24.94 -15.18
C LEU A 290 20.32 -23.55 -15.65
N ARG A 291 19.77 -22.48 -15.07
CA ARG A 291 20.16 -21.09 -15.37
C ARG A 291 21.38 -20.60 -14.57
N ARG A 292 21.93 -21.43 -13.67
CA ARG A 292 23.05 -21.10 -12.78
C ARG A 292 24.21 -22.10 -12.86
N LEU A 293 24.21 -23.01 -13.84
CA LEU A 293 25.39 -23.82 -14.16
C LEU A 293 26.50 -22.93 -14.76
N ASP A 294 27.74 -23.43 -14.73
CA ASP A 294 28.80 -22.79 -15.51
C ASP A 294 28.53 -22.88 -17.02
N LYS A 295 29.02 -21.91 -17.80
CA LYS A 295 28.87 -21.88 -19.27
C LYS A 295 29.41 -23.14 -19.96
N ASN A 296 30.39 -23.80 -19.33
CA ASN A 296 31.04 -25.01 -19.81
C ASN A 296 30.48 -26.28 -19.13
N ALA A 297 29.31 -26.22 -18.49
CA ALA A 297 28.68 -27.33 -17.77
C ALA A 297 27.26 -27.64 -18.30
N THR A 298 26.92 -28.92 -18.41
CA THR A 298 25.60 -29.39 -18.89
C THR A 298 25.07 -30.53 -18.03
N VAL A 299 23.74 -30.66 -17.90
CA VAL A 299 23.13 -31.84 -17.27
C VAL A 299 23.04 -32.96 -18.29
N THR A 300 23.79 -34.04 -18.08
CA THR A 300 23.85 -35.18 -19.01
C THR A 300 22.90 -36.32 -18.66
N LYS A 301 22.47 -36.41 -17.40
CA LYS A 301 21.52 -37.41 -16.91
C LYS A 301 20.62 -36.82 -15.82
N ALA A 302 19.37 -37.26 -15.75
CA ALA A 302 18.44 -36.96 -14.66
C ALA A 302 17.57 -38.19 -14.37
N ALA A 303 17.33 -38.49 -13.09
CA ALA A 303 16.51 -39.61 -12.67
C ALA A 303 15.02 -39.36 -12.98
N LYS A 304 14.21 -40.42 -13.16
CA LYS A 304 12.77 -40.32 -13.50
C LYS A 304 11.93 -39.48 -12.51
N LYS A 305 12.41 -39.22 -11.29
CA LYS A 305 11.76 -38.31 -10.32
C LYS A 305 11.91 -36.82 -10.69
N CYS A 306 12.91 -36.45 -11.48
CA CYS A 306 13.20 -35.09 -11.92
C CYS A 306 12.25 -34.62 -13.05
N ARG A 307 10.94 -34.56 -12.78
CA ARG A 307 9.88 -34.32 -13.79
C ARG A 307 10.09 -33.08 -14.66
N SER A 308 10.67 -32.02 -14.10
CA SER A 308 11.15 -30.85 -14.85
C SER A 308 12.33 -30.23 -14.12
N LEU A 309 13.46 -30.07 -14.82
CA LEU A 309 14.64 -29.38 -14.29
C LEU A 309 14.53 -27.85 -14.38
N ASN A 310 13.50 -27.32 -15.05
CA ASN A 310 13.19 -25.89 -15.10
C ASN A 310 12.22 -25.43 -13.99
N SER A 311 11.71 -26.34 -13.15
CA SER A 311 10.85 -25.99 -12.02
C SER A 311 11.64 -25.36 -10.87
N ASN A 312 11.03 -24.41 -10.18
CA ASN A 312 11.56 -23.84 -8.94
C ASN A 312 11.40 -24.77 -7.71
N SER A 313 10.73 -25.92 -7.87
CA SER A 313 10.50 -26.89 -6.81
C SER A 313 10.70 -28.33 -7.31
N ILE A 314 11.96 -28.66 -7.54
CA ILE A 314 12.39 -30.00 -7.97
C ILE A 314 12.25 -30.95 -6.77
N PRO A 315 11.54 -32.09 -6.91
CA PRO A 315 11.16 -32.91 -5.77
C PRO A 315 12.37 -33.61 -5.12
N ALA A 316 12.34 -33.72 -3.79
CA ALA A 316 13.34 -34.48 -3.03
C ALA A 316 13.46 -35.94 -3.55
N GLY A 317 14.70 -36.43 -3.66
CA GLY A 317 15.02 -37.69 -4.32
C GLY A 317 15.06 -37.62 -5.86
N CYS A 318 14.93 -36.43 -6.46
CA CYS A 318 15.52 -36.19 -7.78
C CYS A 318 17.06 -36.23 -7.67
N GLN A 319 17.71 -36.90 -8.61
CA GLN A 319 19.16 -36.94 -8.75
C GLN A 319 19.52 -36.68 -10.22
N LEU A 320 20.56 -35.89 -10.45
CA LEU A 320 21.05 -35.55 -11.79
C LEU A 320 22.58 -35.60 -11.85
N THR A 321 23.14 -35.67 -13.05
CA THR A 321 24.58 -35.64 -13.30
C THR A 321 24.92 -34.43 -14.18
N VAL A 322 25.68 -33.50 -13.61
CA VAL A 322 26.31 -32.41 -14.35
C VAL A 322 27.68 -32.89 -14.85
N LYS A 323 28.02 -32.58 -16.11
CA LYS A 323 29.36 -32.75 -16.65
C LYS A 323 29.86 -31.46 -17.24
N CYS A 324 31.18 -31.28 -17.27
CA CYS A 324 31.80 -30.25 -18.08
C CYS A 324 31.80 -30.68 -19.56
N SER A 325 31.89 -29.68 -20.45
CA SER A 325 32.10 -29.86 -21.89
C SER A 325 33.38 -30.65 -22.19
N PRO A 326 33.57 -31.16 -23.42
CA PRO A 326 34.85 -31.74 -23.84
C PRO A 326 36.04 -30.82 -23.52
N PHE A 327 37.18 -31.43 -23.16
CA PHE A 327 38.42 -30.75 -22.73
C PHE A 327 38.27 -29.85 -21.49
N HIS A 328 37.25 -30.11 -20.65
CA HIS A 328 37.05 -29.42 -19.38
C HIS A 328 36.76 -30.40 -18.23
N PHE A 329 37.16 -30.03 -17.01
CA PHE A 329 36.93 -30.74 -15.75
C PHE A 329 36.47 -29.78 -14.65
N PHE A 330 35.86 -30.31 -13.60
CA PHE A 330 35.54 -29.52 -12.42
C PHE A 330 36.81 -29.15 -11.64
N GLU A 331 36.85 -27.93 -11.14
CA GLU A 331 37.97 -27.37 -10.36
C GLU A 331 38.18 -28.06 -9.00
N LYS A 332 37.13 -28.68 -8.44
CA LYS A 332 37.25 -29.58 -7.28
C LYS A 332 37.52 -31.00 -7.79
N SER A 333 38.70 -31.53 -7.45
CA SER A 333 39.19 -32.85 -7.88
C SER A 333 38.19 -33.99 -7.64
N ASP A 334 37.51 -34.00 -6.49
CA ASP A 334 36.44 -34.96 -6.11
C ASP A 334 35.36 -35.22 -7.20
N TYR A 335 35.14 -34.25 -8.10
CA TYR A 335 34.09 -34.33 -9.12
C TYR A 335 34.61 -34.76 -10.50
N GLY A 336 35.92 -34.72 -10.76
CA GLY A 336 36.52 -35.01 -12.06
C GLY A 336 35.76 -34.38 -13.24
N ASN A 337 35.15 -35.21 -14.09
CA ASN A 337 34.18 -34.77 -15.12
C ASN A 337 32.79 -35.40 -14.92
N GLY A 338 32.25 -35.29 -13.70
CA GLY A 338 30.92 -35.76 -13.33
C GLY A 338 30.54 -35.43 -11.88
N GLN A 339 29.82 -34.31 -11.69
CA GLN A 339 29.20 -34.00 -10.41
C GLN A 339 27.78 -34.60 -10.37
N VAL A 340 27.47 -35.41 -9.36
CA VAL A 340 26.12 -35.93 -9.11
C VAL A 340 25.45 -35.05 -8.06
N LEU A 341 24.35 -34.39 -8.44
CA LEU A 341 23.57 -33.57 -7.52
C LEU A 341 22.28 -34.30 -7.13
N THR A 342 22.06 -34.48 -5.84
CA THR A 342 20.86 -35.09 -5.25
C THR A 342 20.05 -34.02 -4.54
N CYS A 343 18.78 -33.86 -4.92
CA CYS A 343 17.88 -32.93 -4.24
C CYS A 343 17.34 -33.55 -2.96
N THR A 344 17.46 -32.82 -1.85
CA THR A 344 16.89 -33.16 -0.53
C THR A 344 15.81 -32.15 -0.17
N GLN A 345 15.03 -32.40 0.90
CA GLN A 345 14.11 -31.40 1.46
C GLN A 345 14.84 -30.10 1.86
N ASN A 346 16.11 -30.20 2.27
CA ASN A 346 16.91 -29.08 2.74
C ASN A 346 17.56 -28.28 1.59
N GLY A 347 17.80 -28.92 0.45
CA GLY A 347 18.41 -28.30 -0.74
C GLY A 347 19.20 -29.33 -1.56
N TRP A 348 19.98 -28.86 -2.53
CA TRP A 348 20.90 -29.70 -3.28
C TRP A 348 22.07 -30.16 -2.41
N ARG A 349 22.48 -31.42 -2.59
CA ARG A 349 23.75 -31.97 -2.11
C ARG A 349 24.48 -32.66 -3.25
N ASP A 350 25.80 -32.76 -3.15
CA ASP A 350 26.64 -33.44 -4.14
C ASP A 350 26.78 -34.97 -3.89
N GLN A 351 27.71 -35.62 -4.59
CA GLN A 351 28.04 -37.05 -4.37
C GLN A 351 28.63 -37.34 -2.98
N ASN A 352 29.29 -36.36 -2.36
CA ASN A 352 29.94 -36.47 -1.06
C ASN A 352 28.98 -36.08 0.09
N ASN A 353 27.71 -35.82 -0.23
CA ASN A 353 26.66 -35.34 0.65
C ASN A 353 26.94 -33.93 1.22
N GLU A 354 27.81 -33.13 0.61
CA GLU A 354 28.06 -31.73 0.97
C GLU A 354 26.95 -30.80 0.43
N PRO A 355 26.60 -29.69 1.12
CA PRO A 355 25.60 -28.73 0.63
C PRO A 355 26.05 -28.02 -0.65
N TYR A 356 25.26 -28.10 -1.72
CA TYR A 356 25.58 -27.47 -3.01
C TYR A 356 24.95 -26.07 -3.12
N ASN A 357 25.79 -25.03 -3.24
CA ASN A 357 25.35 -23.66 -3.42
C ASN A 357 25.02 -23.35 -4.89
N VAL A 358 23.73 -23.29 -5.23
CA VAL A 358 23.25 -22.90 -6.58
C VAL A 358 23.64 -21.48 -7.02
N ASN A 359 24.11 -20.62 -6.12
CA ASN A 359 24.62 -19.28 -6.47
C ASN A 359 26.14 -19.27 -6.74
N GLN A 360 26.85 -20.35 -6.38
CA GLN A 360 28.29 -20.53 -6.56
C GLN A 360 28.54 -21.94 -7.14
N PRO A 361 28.17 -22.17 -8.41
CA PRO A 361 28.33 -23.47 -9.06
C PRO A 361 29.80 -23.88 -9.14
N ALA A 362 30.07 -25.18 -9.04
CA ALA A 362 31.38 -25.75 -9.33
C ALA A 362 31.83 -25.34 -10.76
N LYS A 363 33.07 -24.86 -10.86
CA LYS A 363 33.63 -24.30 -12.11
C LYS A 363 34.28 -25.36 -12.98
N CYS A 364 34.12 -25.21 -14.29
CA CYS A 364 34.73 -26.06 -15.31
C CYS A 364 35.97 -25.38 -15.89
N ARG A 365 37.16 -25.88 -15.56
CA ARG A 365 38.44 -25.42 -16.13
C ARG A 365 38.85 -26.28 -17.33
N TRP A 366 39.67 -25.73 -18.21
CA TRP A 366 40.26 -26.44 -19.35
C TRP A 366 41.30 -27.47 -18.90
N GLY A 367 41.48 -28.55 -19.66
CA GLY A 367 42.58 -29.49 -19.45
C GLY A 367 42.50 -30.77 -20.30
N CYS A 368 43.56 -31.58 -20.21
CA CYS A 368 43.66 -32.91 -20.83
C CYS A 368 43.39 -34.02 -19.81
N ARG A 369 42.85 -35.16 -20.26
CA ARG A 369 42.77 -36.34 -19.41
C ARG A 369 44.19 -36.88 -19.21
N GLU A 370 44.48 -37.37 -18.01
CA GLU A 370 45.64 -38.21 -17.75
C GLU A 370 45.71 -39.37 -18.76
N LEU A 371 46.91 -39.57 -19.31
CA LEU A 371 47.26 -40.69 -20.17
C LEU A 371 47.73 -41.84 -19.28
N ARG A 372 47.21 -43.04 -19.51
CA ARG A 372 47.53 -44.21 -18.68
C ARG A 372 48.91 -44.76 -19.01
N ASP A 373 49.79 -44.82 -18.02
CA ASP A 373 51.13 -45.41 -18.16
C ASP A 373 51.09 -46.88 -18.63
N ASP A 374 50.12 -47.66 -18.15
CA ASP A 374 49.98 -49.08 -18.47
C ASP A 374 49.40 -49.39 -19.86
N TYR A 375 49.03 -48.37 -20.65
CA TYR A 375 48.40 -48.56 -21.96
C TYR A 375 48.71 -47.47 -22.99
N GLU A 376 48.50 -46.21 -22.65
CA GLU A 376 48.57 -45.08 -23.58
C GLU A 376 49.98 -44.48 -23.69
N MET A 377 50.74 -44.49 -22.58
CA MET A 377 52.18 -44.21 -22.59
C MET A 377 53.03 -45.48 -22.75
N SER A 378 52.44 -46.63 -23.05
CA SER A 378 53.14 -47.94 -23.12
C SER A 378 54.34 -47.99 -24.09
N ASN A 379 54.42 -47.05 -25.03
CA ASN A 379 55.51 -46.89 -25.99
C ASN A 379 56.07 -45.45 -26.02
N ALA A 380 55.86 -44.67 -24.96
CA ALA A 380 56.23 -43.26 -24.86
C ALA A 380 56.73 -42.89 -23.45
N THR A 381 57.41 -41.76 -23.33
CA THR A 381 57.74 -41.14 -22.03
C THR A 381 57.57 -39.63 -22.14
N TYR A 382 57.43 -38.94 -21.02
CA TYR A 382 57.36 -37.48 -21.00
C TYR A 382 58.78 -36.88 -21.09
N GLU A 383 59.06 -36.09 -22.12
CA GLU A 383 60.21 -35.16 -22.11
C GLU A 383 59.80 -33.86 -21.41
N GLY A 384 60.19 -33.71 -20.14
CA GLY A 384 59.88 -32.56 -19.29
C GLY A 384 59.32 -32.98 -17.93
N ASP A 385 58.74 -32.03 -17.18
CA ASP A 385 58.23 -32.24 -15.82
C ASP A 385 56.98 -33.15 -15.72
N GLY A 386 56.51 -33.69 -16.85
CA GLY A 386 55.30 -34.53 -16.94
C GLY A 386 53.99 -33.77 -16.67
N PRO A 387 52.87 -34.48 -16.52
CA PRO A 387 51.72 -33.95 -15.80
C PRO A 387 52.10 -33.79 -14.31
N PRO A 388 51.68 -32.70 -13.64
CA PRO A 388 52.02 -32.50 -12.23
C PRO A 388 51.42 -33.62 -11.37
N THR A 389 52.28 -34.44 -10.77
CA THR A 389 51.87 -35.47 -9.82
C THR A 389 51.23 -34.82 -8.58
N ASN A 390 50.32 -35.54 -7.93
CA ASN A 390 49.51 -35.00 -6.83
C ASN A 390 50.32 -34.52 -5.60
N GLU A 391 51.62 -34.82 -5.52
CA GLU A 391 52.53 -34.32 -4.48
C GLU A 391 52.85 -32.82 -4.62
N ASN A 392 52.68 -32.24 -5.81
CA ASN A 392 52.95 -30.81 -6.08
C ASN A 392 51.70 -29.90 -6.07
N LEU A 393 50.51 -30.43 -5.74
CA LEU A 393 49.30 -29.64 -5.54
C LEU A 393 49.20 -29.15 -4.08
N ILE A 394 50.09 -28.21 -3.72
CA ILE A 394 50.06 -27.54 -2.41
C ILE A 394 48.98 -26.45 -2.40
N VAL A 395 47.87 -26.76 -1.71
CA VAL A 395 46.86 -25.90 -1.05
C VAL A 395 46.67 -24.48 -1.60
#